data_AF-A0A8H5MST9-F1
#
_entry.id   AF-A0A8H5MST9-F1
#
_cell.length_a   1.000
_cell.length_b   1.000
_cell.length_c   1.000
_cell.angle_alpha   90.00
_cell.angle_beta   90.00
_cell.angle_gamma   90.00
#
_symmetry.space_group_name_H-M   'P 1'
#
loop_
_entity.id
_entity.type
_entity.pdbx_description
1 polymer ?
#
loop_
_entity_poly.entity_id
_entity_poly.type
_entity_poly.pdbx_seq_one_letter_code
_entity_poly.pdbx_strand_id
1 'polypeptide(L)'
;MDDDDDFVFVSYPPRTRAFFHFACPFYIYDPEKHQQCLLTVGLKSIESVIEHITKHHSRSPYCARCYRKFNSLIDRDDHVLSGRCKKRSPDPSDGVNEDQKASMIIANDHHCSDKRRWNRMWSIVYPATEWPRSPYLDRGHGLKASMARDFWDLYGVQLVTETLQGQRLPTGQDNNTHGSLYQLGLQDLLNVVVKQEEH
;
A
#
# COMPACT_ATOMS: atom_id res chain seq x y z
N MET A 1 -27.52 -10.30 48.95
CA MET A 1 -28.46 -9.45 48.20
C MET A 1 -27.81 -8.08 48.14
N ASP A 2 -26.59 -8.01 47.59
CA ASP A 2 -26.26 -8.07 46.15
C ASP A 2 -26.82 -6.79 45.50
N ASP A 3 -26.04 -5.89 44.90
CA ASP A 3 -24.94 -6.13 43.97
C ASP A 3 -23.81 -5.10 44.13
N ASP A 4 -22.57 -5.60 44.10
CA ASP A 4 -21.38 -4.83 43.74
C ASP A 4 -21.48 -4.50 42.23
N ASP A 5 -21.80 -3.25 41.92
CA ASP A 5 -21.74 -2.72 40.55
C ASP A 5 -20.26 -2.44 40.23
N ASP A 6 -19.52 -3.52 39.95
CA ASP A 6 -18.14 -3.51 39.47
C ASP A 6 -18.08 -2.78 38.13
N PHE A 7 -17.88 -1.47 38.19
CA PHE A 7 -17.71 -0.63 37.02
C PHE A 7 -16.35 -0.95 36.41
N VAL A 8 -16.31 -1.99 35.57
CA VAL A 8 -15.14 -2.38 34.80
C VAL A 8 -14.72 -1.17 33.97
N PHE A 9 -13.66 -0.50 34.43
CA PHE A 9 -12.98 0.52 33.67
C PHE A 9 -12.26 -0.18 32.52
N VAL A 10 -12.99 -0.40 31.41
CA VAL A 10 -12.39 -0.76 30.14
C VAL A 10 -11.45 0.40 29.80
N SER A 11 -10.17 0.21 30.10
CA SER A 11 -9.12 1.10 29.68
C SER A 11 -9.09 1.04 28.16
N TYR A 12 -9.84 1.95 27.53
CA TYR A 12 -9.69 2.18 26.11
C TYR A 12 -8.20 2.44 25.87
N PRO A 13 -7.54 1.68 24.98
CA PRO A 13 -6.16 1.91 24.66
C PRO A 13 -5.99 3.41 24.36
N PRO A 14 -4.94 4.06 24.90
CA PRO A 14 -4.77 5.49 24.81
C PRO A 14 -4.99 5.90 23.37
N ARG A 15 -6.02 6.72 23.14
CA ARG A 15 -6.54 7.09 21.81
C ARG A 15 -5.37 7.16 20.84
N THR A 16 -5.11 6.06 20.14
CA THR A 16 -4.11 6.04 19.10
C THR A 16 -4.61 7.10 18.15
N ARG A 17 -3.74 8.06 17.88
CA ARG A 17 -3.90 9.04 16.81
C ARG A 17 -4.62 8.34 15.66
N ALA A 18 -5.90 8.65 15.47
CA ALA A 18 -6.76 8.00 14.51
C ALA A 18 -6.26 8.35 13.10
N PHE A 19 -5.23 7.66 12.64
CA PHE A 19 -4.62 7.86 11.34
C PHE A 19 -4.82 6.58 10.56
N PHE A 20 -5.97 6.50 9.89
CA PHE A 20 -6.15 5.56 8.80
C PHE A 20 -4.93 5.67 7.87
N HIS A 21 -4.40 4.52 7.45
CA HIS A 21 -3.27 4.48 6.54
C HIS A 21 -3.72 5.07 5.20
N PHE A 22 -2.81 5.73 4.47
CA PHE A 22 -3.12 6.17 3.12
C PHE A 22 -3.44 4.97 2.23
N ALA A 23 -4.38 5.16 1.33
CA ALA A 23 -4.68 4.17 0.32
C ALA A 23 -3.70 4.30 -0.85
N CYS A 24 -3.34 3.16 -1.44
CA CYS A 24 -2.73 3.15 -2.76
C CYS A 24 -3.79 3.59 -3.80
N PRO A 25 -3.51 4.59 -4.66
CA PRO A 25 -4.44 5.01 -5.71
C PRO A 25 -4.88 3.86 -6.64
N PHE A 26 -3.97 2.94 -6.96
CA PHE A 26 -4.27 1.79 -7.82
C PHE A 26 -5.25 0.81 -7.16
N TYR A 27 -5.11 0.59 -5.85
CA TYR A 27 -6.08 -0.20 -5.07
C TYR A 27 -7.45 0.48 -5.00
N ILE A 28 -7.51 1.81 -4.85
CA ILE A 28 -8.79 2.51 -4.84
C ILE A 28 -9.47 2.48 -6.21
N TYR A 29 -8.70 2.60 -7.30
CA TYR A 29 -9.23 2.59 -8.66
C TYR A 29 -9.73 1.20 -9.09
N ASP A 30 -8.98 0.15 -8.76
CA ASP A 30 -9.30 -1.24 -9.10
C ASP A 30 -8.84 -2.17 -7.94
N PRO A 31 -9.71 -2.38 -6.92
CA PRO A 31 -9.38 -3.16 -5.74
C PRO A 31 -9.08 -4.63 -6.03
N GLU A 32 -9.76 -5.23 -7.01
CA GLU A 32 -9.57 -6.64 -7.38
C GLU A 32 -8.18 -6.86 -7.97
N LYS A 33 -7.79 -5.98 -8.90
CA LYS A 33 -6.49 -6.07 -9.57
C LYS A 33 -5.31 -5.74 -8.65
N HIS A 34 -5.50 -4.85 -7.69
CA HIS A 34 -4.43 -4.35 -6.83
C HIS A 34 -4.61 -4.70 -5.34
N GLN A 35 -5.31 -5.81 -5.06
CA GLN A 35 -5.51 -6.31 -3.69
C GLN A 35 -4.18 -6.52 -2.95
N GLN A 36 -3.10 -6.88 -3.67
CA GLN A 36 -1.80 -7.06 -3.05
C GLN A 36 -1.27 -5.78 -2.38
N CYS A 37 -1.57 -4.60 -2.92
CA CYS A 37 -1.14 -3.33 -2.32
C CYS A 37 -1.79 -3.12 -0.94
N LEU A 38 -3.02 -3.62 -0.75
CA LEU A 38 -3.69 -3.63 0.55
C LEU A 38 -3.07 -4.63 1.53
N LEU A 39 -2.51 -5.74 1.05
CA LEU A 39 -2.04 -6.83 1.91
C LEU A 39 -0.55 -6.72 2.28
N THR A 40 0.26 -5.97 1.53
CA THR A 40 1.72 -5.96 1.73
C THR A 40 2.30 -4.62 2.15
N VAL A 41 1.60 -3.51 1.93
CA VAL A 41 2.19 -2.17 2.12
C VAL A 41 1.39 -1.34 3.11
N GLY A 42 2.02 -0.85 4.18
CA GLY A 42 1.44 0.12 5.12
C GLY A 42 1.89 1.54 4.80
N LEU A 43 1.05 2.32 4.13
CA LEU A 43 1.38 3.67 3.67
C LEU A 43 1.04 4.70 4.76
N LYS A 44 2.05 5.14 5.51
CA LYS A 44 1.89 6.08 6.64
C LYS A 44 2.12 7.55 6.29
N SER A 45 2.68 7.84 5.11
CA SER A 45 2.95 9.20 4.64
C SER A 45 2.81 9.33 3.12
N ILE A 46 2.67 10.56 2.63
CA ILE A 46 2.59 10.83 1.18
C ILE A 46 3.85 10.36 0.45
N GLU A 47 5.02 10.51 1.06
CA GLU A 47 6.30 10.05 0.52
C GLU A 47 6.29 8.53 0.32
N SER A 48 5.78 7.78 1.31
CA SER A 48 5.62 6.32 1.18
C SER A 48 4.67 5.95 0.04
N VAL A 49 3.62 6.75 -0.21
CA VAL A 49 2.70 6.54 -1.34
C VAL A 49 3.43 6.77 -2.67
N ILE A 50 4.19 7.87 -2.80
CA ILE A 50 4.95 8.18 -4.03
C ILE A 50 5.98 7.09 -4.31
N GLU A 51 6.72 6.67 -3.29
CA GLU A 51 7.71 5.60 -3.40
C GLU A 51 7.05 4.28 -3.83
N HIS A 52 5.94 3.91 -3.19
CA HIS A 52 5.19 2.71 -3.52
C HIS A 52 4.71 2.72 -4.98
N ILE A 53 4.08 3.81 -5.43
CA ILE A 53 3.63 3.95 -6.82
C ILE A 53 4.82 3.85 -7.78
N THR A 54 5.93 4.52 -7.45
CA THR A 54 7.12 4.52 -8.29
C THR A 54 7.72 3.11 -8.41
N LYS A 55 7.77 2.32 -7.33
CA LYS A 55 8.37 0.97 -7.36
C LYS A 55 7.44 -0.09 -7.93
N HIS A 56 6.16 -0.06 -7.57
CA HIS A 56 5.24 -1.17 -7.83
C HIS A 56 4.23 -0.92 -8.94
N HIS A 57 4.03 0.34 -9.31
CA HIS A 57 3.11 0.75 -10.37
C HIS A 57 3.82 1.47 -11.51
N SER A 58 5.11 1.19 -11.71
CA SER A 58 5.84 1.65 -12.89
C SER A 58 5.30 1.00 -14.16
N ARG A 59 4.96 1.82 -15.15
CA ARG A 59 4.65 1.33 -16.49
C ARG A 59 5.91 0.80 -17.16
N SER A 60 5.83 -0.38 -17.77
CA SER A 60 6.91 -0.90 -18.61
C SER A 60 7.27 0.10 -19.73
N PRO A 61 8.55 0.22 -20.11
CA PRO A 61 8.95 0.98 -21.29
C PRO A 61 8.09 0.59 -22.49
N TYR A 62 7.57 1.57 -23.23
CA TYR A 62 6.70 1.31 -24.37
C TYR A 62 7.03 2.21 -25.57
N CYS A 63 6.70 1.73 -26.76
CA CYS A 63 6.82 2.52 -27.98
C CYS A 63 5.60 3.45 -28.13
N ALA A 64 5.80 4.76 -28.20
CA ALA A 64 4.69 5.72 -28.38
C ALA A 64 3.96 5.59 -29.74
N ARG A 65 4.55 4.91 -30.73
CA ARG A 65 3.91 4.67 -32.04
C ARG A 65 2.97 3.47 -32.01
N CYS A 66 3.46 2.33 -31.52
CA CYS A 66 2.74 1.06 -31.61
C CYS A 66 2.25 0.50 -30.27
N TYR A 67 2.56 1.17 -29.15
CA TYR A 67 2.23 0.79 -27.77
C TYR A 67 2.75 -0.58 -27.32
N ARG A 68 3.69 -1.18 -28.07
CA ARG A 68 4.40 -2.39 -27.62
C ARG A 68 5.18 -2.08 -26.33
N LYS A 69 5.06 -2.96 -25.35
CA LYS A 69 5.80 -2.94 -24.07
C LYS A 69 7.13 -3.68 -24.19
N PHE A 70 8.12 -3.25 -23.41
CA PHE A 70 9.48 -3.77 -23.39
C PHE A 70 9.95 -3.96 -21.95
N ASN A 71 10.93 -4.83 -21.75
CA ASN A 71 11.52 -5.09 -20.44
C ASN A 71 12.65 -4.10 -20.11
N SER A 72 13.25 -3.47 -21.13
CA SER A 72 14.30 -2.47 -20.97
C SER A 72 14.07 -1.25 -21.87
N LEU A 73 14.68 -0.13 -21.48
CA LEU A 73 14.71 1.08 -22.30
C LEU A 73 15.49 0.85 -23.61
N ILE A 74 16.55 0.02 -23.56
CA ILE A 74 17.39 -0.33 -24.71
C ILE A 74 16.55 -1.05 -25.77
N ASP A 75 15.79 -2.09 -25.40
CA ASP A 75 14.96 -2.85 -26.35
C ASP A 75 13.89 -1.96 -27.01
N ARG A 76 13.33 -1.03 -26.22
CA ARG A 76 12.38 -0.04 -26.72
C ARG A 76 13.06 0.89 -27.72
N ASP A 77 14.24 1.39 -27.41
CA ASP A 77 14.96 2.36 -28.25
C ASP A 77 15.40 1.71 -29.56
N ASP A 78 15.95 0.49 -29.52
CA ASP A 78 16.26 -0.30 -30.71
C ASP A 78 15.02 -0.54 -31.58
N HIS A 79 13.88 -0.83 -30.95
CA HIS A 79 12.62 -0.96 -31.65
C HIS A 79 12.19 0.35 -32.33
N VAL A 80 12.26 1.47 -31.62
CA VAL A 80 11.89 2.81 -32.14
C VAL A 80 12.81 3.19 -33.30
N LEU A 81 14.13 2.99 -33.15
CA LEU A 81 15.15 3.25 -34.16
C LEU A 81 14.98 2.38 -35.41
N SER A 82 14.53 1.14 -35.26
CA SER A 82 14.25 0.28 -36.42
C SER A 82 13.17 0.86 -37.35
N GLY A 83 12.26 1.69 -36.83
CA GLY A 83 11.20 2.34 -37.61
C GLY A 83 10.14 1.40 -38.21
N ARG A 84 10.23 0.09 -37.98
CA ARG A 84 9.40 -0.95 -38.62
C ARG A 84 8.00 -1.10 -38.04
N CYS A 85 7.68 -0.42 -36.94
CA CYS A 85 6.42 -0.59 -36.25
C CYS A 85 5.30 0.27 -36.85
N LYS A 86 4.07 -0.28 -36.88
CA LYS A 86 2.87 0.41 -37.35
C LYS A 86 2.21 1.17 -36.22
N LYS A 87 1.68 2.36 -36.52
CA LYS A 87 0.91 3.16 -35.56
C LYS A 87 -0.32 2.38 -35.10
N ARG A 88 -0.59 2.39 -33.79
CA ARG A 88 -1.79 1.78 -33.20
C ARG A 88 -2.52 2.79 -32.33
N SER A 89 -3.77 2.50 -32.00
CA SER A 89 -4.51 3.26 -30.99
C SER A 89 -3.79 3.16 -29.64
N PRO A 90 -3.88 4.20 -28.80
CA PRO A 90 -3.40 4.12 -27.43
C PRO A 90 -4.03 2.95 -26.71
N ASP A 91 -3.18 2.11 -26.12
CA ASP A 91 -3.60 1.16 -25.09
C ASP A 91 -3.48 1.89 -23.74
N PRO A 92 -4.54 1.94 -22.91
CA PRO A 92 -4.45 2.40 -21.53
C PRO A 92 -3.49 1.46 -20.76
N SER A 93 -2.21 1.75 -20.89
CA SER A 93 -1.17 0.99 -20.23
C SER A 93 -1.25 1.26 -18.73
N ASP A 94 -1.48 0.20 -17.97
CA ASP A 94 -1.46 0.21 -16.52
C ASP A 94 -0.14 0.77 -15.96
N GLY A 95 -0.23 1.45 -14.82
CA GLY A 95 0.90 2.10 -14.16
C GLY A 95 1.20 3.53 -14.61
N VAL A 96 2.15 4.17 -13.93
CA VAL A 96 2.64 5.53 -14.17
C VAL A 96 3.88 5.53 -15.07
N ASN A 97 3.96 6.50 -15.99
CA ASN A 97 5.17 6.77 -16.76
C ASN A 97 6.15 7.71 -16.00
N GLU A 98 7.34 7.95 -16.57
CA GLU A 98 8.36 8.81 -15.94
C GLU A 98 7.88 10.26 -15.73
N ASP A 99 7.12 10.82 -16.67
CA ASP A 99 6.59 12.18 -16.55
C ASP A 99 5.61 12.30 -15.38
N GLN A 100 4.73 11.31 -15.19
CA GLN A 100 3.81 11.24 -14.07
C GLN A 100 4.56 11.08 -12.74
N LYS A 101 5.62 10.26 -12.70
CA LYS A 101 6.46 10.11 -11.49
C LYS A 101 7.12 11.44 -11.11
N ALA A 102 7.76 12.11 -12.06
CA ALA A 102 8.37 13.42 -11.84
C ALA A 102 7.33 14.45 -11.38
N SER A 103 6.15 14.45 -12.02
CA SER A 103 5.05 15.34 -11.66
C SER A 103 4.55 15.11 -10.24
N MET A 104 4.46 13.85 -9.76
CA MET A 104 4.07 13.56 -8.38
C MET A 104 5.07 14.13 -7.37
N ILE A 105 6.38 14.02 -7.66
CA ILE A 105 7.43 14.58 -6.80
C ILE A 105 7.34 16.11 -6.76
N ILE A 106 7.18 16.76 -7.93
CA ILE A 106 7.06 18.22 -8.03
C ILE A 106 5.79 18.74 -7.35
N ALA A 107 4.67 18.03 -7.49
CA ALA A 107 3.38 18.41 -6.91
C ALA A 107 3.30 18.17 -5.39
N ASN A 108 4.30 17.49 -4.80
CA ASN A 108 4.38 17.13 -3.41
C ASN A 108 4.74 18.33 -2.50
N ASP A 109 3.83 19.29 -2.42
CA ASP A 109 3.99 20.51 -1.64
C ASP A 109 3.72 20.27 -0.15
N HIS A 110 4.76 20.32 0.67
CA HIS A 110 4.69 20.13 2.12
C HIS A 110 3.94 21.26 2.86
N HIS A 111 3.65 22.38 2.21
CA HIS A 111 2.79 23.43 2.78
C HIS A 111 1.29 23.09 2.66
N CYS A 112 0.94 22.02 1.94
CA CYS A 112 -0.42 21.53 1.83
C CYS A 112 -0.74 20.44 2.86
N SER A 113 -2.03 20.29 3.20
CA SER A 113 -2.47 19.12 3.96
C SER A 113 -2.23 17.82 3.20
N ASP A 114 -2.00 16.72 3.91
CA ASP A 114 -1.74 15.43 3.27
C ASP A 114 -2.88 14.98 2.36
N LYS A 115 -4.14 15.22 2.75
CA LYS A 115 -5.30 14.97 1.88
C LYS A 115 -5.17 15.70 0.54
N ARG A 116 -4.76 16.98 0.55
CA ARG A 116 -4.60 17.76 -0.68
C ARG A 116 -3.42 17.26 -1.51
N ARG A 117 -2.31 16.90 -0.86
CA ARG A 117 -1.13 16.30 -1.52
C ARG A 117 -1.49 14.98 -2.20
N TRP A 118 -2.19 14.10 -1.49
CA TRP A 118 -2.70 12.84 -2.04
C TRP A 118 -3.67 13.06 -3.21
N ASN A 119 -4.63 14.00 -3.10
CA ASN A 119 -5.56 14.29 -4.20
C ASN A 119 -4.86 14.84 -5.46
N ARG A 120 -3.77 15.60 -5.30
CA ARG A 120 -2.93 16.04 -6.42
C ARG A 120 -2.27 14.84 -7.09
N MET A 121 -1.72 13.90 -6.31
CA MET A 121 -1.18 12.66 -6.86
C MET A 121 -2.25 11.86 -7.60
N TRP A 122 -3.44 11.69 -7.02
CA TRP A 122 -4.57 11.04 -7.69
C TRP A 122 -4.85 11.66 -9.07
N SER A 123 -4.92 12.99 -9.15
CA SER A 123 -5.19 13.69 -10.41
C SER A 123 -4.05 13.56 -11.43
N ILE A 124 -2.83 13.26 -11.00
CA ILE A 124 -1.70 12.98 -11.91
C ILE A 124 -1.78 11.55 -12.44
N VAL A 125 -2.12 10.59 -11.58
CA VAL A 125 -2.26 9.17 -11.95
C VAL A 125 -3.51 8.95 -12.82
N TYR A 126 -4.62 9.61 -12.47
CA TYR A 126 -5.95 9.47 -13.07
C TYR A 126 -6.58 10.83 -13.43
N PRO A 127 -6.06 11.56 -14.44
CA PRO A 127 -6.44 12.96 -14.73
C PRO A 127 -7.88 13.18 -15.18
N ALA A 128 -8.59 12.14 -15.59
CA ALA A 128 -9.98 12.21 -16.04
C ALA A 128 -10.95 11.41 -15.14
N THR A 129 -10.50 11.03 -13.94
CA THR A 129 -11.30 10.23 -13.01
C THR A 129 -11.73 11.08 -11.82
N GLU A 130 -12.97 10.88 -11.39
CA GLU A 130 -13.49 11.53 -10.20
C GLU A 130 -12.63 11.23 -8.98
N TRP A 131 -12.61 12.17 -8.04
CA TRP A 131 -11.86 11.99 -6.81
C TRP A 131 -12.56 10.97 -5.91
N PRO A 132 -11.80 10.06 -5.29
CA PRO A 132 -12.37 9.16 -4.32
C PRO A 132 -12.80 9.95 -3.08
N ARG A 133 -13.75 9.36 -2.36
CA ARG A 133 -14.30 9.96 -1.14
C ARG A 133 -13.23 10.28 -0.09
N SER A 134 -12.19 9.45 -0.01
CA SER A 134 -11.15 9.54 1.01
C SER A 134 -9.79 9.08 0.46
N PRO A 135 -8.69 9.73 0.83
CA PRO A 135 -7.33 9.26 0.52
C PRO A 135 -6.89 8.13 1.46
N TYR A 136 -7.71 7.77 2.44
CA TYR A 136 -7.39 6.84 3.50
C TYR A 136 -8.15 5.52 3.38
N LEU A 137 -7.56 4.46 3.93
CA LEU A 137 -8.20 3.15 4.12
C LEU A 137 -9.20 3.21 5.28
N ASP A 138 -10.32 3.89 5.07
CA ASP A 138 -11.30 4.25 6.11
C ASP A 138 -12.59 3.42 6.09
N ARG A 139 -12.73 2.47 5.16
CA ARG A 139 -13.93 1.62 4.99
C ARG A 139 -13.61 0.20 4.51
N GLY A 140 -14.55 -0.72 4.72
CA GLY A 140 -14.50 -2.10 4.20
C GLY A 140 -13.20 -2.83 4.55
N HIS A 141 -12.66 -3.59 3.60
CA HIS A 141 -11.37 -4.28 3.73
C HIS A 141 -10.21 -3.30 4.01
N GLY A 142 -10.28 -2.07 3.50
CA GLY A 142 -9.31 -1.02 3.80
C GLY A 142 -9.22 -0.75 5.29
N LEU A 143 -10.36 -0.47 5.92
CA LEU A 143 -10.45 -0.21 7.35
C LEU A 143 -9.94 -1.39 8.18
N LYS A 144 -10.38 -2.61 7.86
CA LYS A 144 -9.91 -3.83 8.54
C LYS A 144 -8.39 -3.95 8.47
N ALA A 145 -7.80 -3.70 7.30
CA ALA A 145 -6.35 -3.74 7.12
C ALA A 145 -5.60 -2.60 7.85
N SER A 146 -6.16 -1.39 7.92
CA SER A 146 -5.58 -0.31 8.72
C SER A 146 -5.58 -0.64 10.21
N MET A 147 -6.71 -1.12 10.74
CA MET A 147 -6.81 -1.52 12.14
C MET A 147 -5.86 -2.68 12.49
N ALA A 148 -5.72 -3.67 11.61
CA ALA A 148 -4.80 -4.77 11.78
C ALA A 148 -3.33 -4.31 11.83
N ARG A 149 -2.93 -3.36 10.97
CA ARG A 149 -1.58 -2.78 11.01
C ARG A 149 -1.35 -2.00 12.29
N ASP A 150 -2.30 -1.18 12.72
CA ASP A 150 -2.17 -0.40 13.96
C ASP A 150 -2.06 -1.31 15.19
N PHE A 151 -2.85 -2.38 15.23
CA PHE A 151 -2.74 -3.43 16.25
C PHE A 151 -1.34 -4.07 16.22
N TRP A 152 -0.86 -4.47 15.04
CA TRP A 152 0.43 -5.14 14.92
C TRP A 152 1.61 -4.22 15.27
N ASP A 153 1.54 -2.94 14.92
CA ASP A 153 2.54 -1.93 15.29
C ASP A 153 2.63 -1.75 16.82
N LEU A 154 1.51 -1.92 17.54
CA LEU A 154 1.48 -1.82 18.99
C LEU A 154 1.91 -3.10 19.71
N TYR A 155 1.42 -4.25 19.27
CA TYR A 155 1.51 -5.51 20.02
C TYR A 155 2.37 -6.58 19.35
N GLY A 156 2.70 -6.43 18.06
CA GLY A 156 3.35 -7.47 17.25
C GLY A 156 4.73 -7.88 17.78
N VAL A 157 5.54 -6.93 18.25
CA VAL A 157 6.88 -7.23 18.82
C VAL A 157 6.75 -8.10 20.08
N GLN A 158 5.80 -7.77 20.95
CA GLN A 158 5.56 -8.54 22.18
C GLN A 158 5.07 -9.95 21.84
N LEU A 159 4.07 -10.08 20.98
CA LEU A 159 3.52 -11.38 20.57
C LEU A 159 4.57 -12.30 19.94
N VAL A 160 5.43 -11.75 19.06
CA VAL A 160 6.54 -12.52 18.45
C VAL A 160 7.54 -12.96 19.52
N THR A 161 7.87 -12.08 20.46
CA THR A 161 8.83 -12.38 21.53
C THR A 161 8.31 -13.48 22.46
N GLU A 162 7.05 -13.42 22.87
CA GLU A 162 6.40 -14.45 23.69
C GLU A 162 6.36 -15.80 22.97
N THR A 163 6.03 -15.79 21.67
CA THR A 163 6.01 -17.00 20.84
C THR A 163 7.39 -17.65 20.74
N LEU A 164 8.44 -16.83 20.55
CA LEU A 164 9.82 -17.29 20.50
C LEU A 164 10.33 -17.80 21.86
N GLN A 165 9.90 -17.22 22.97
CA GLN A 165 10.26 -17.69 24.32
C GLN A 165 9.57 -19.01 24.68
N GLY A 166 8.32 -19.21 24.21
CA GLY A 166 7.58 -20.46 24.39
C GLY A 166 8.17 -21.63 23.59
N GLN A 167 8.91 -21.35 22.52
CA GLN A 167 9.64 -22.35 21.72
C GLN A 167 11.11 -22.36 22.14
N ARG A 168 11.62 -23.46 22.74
CA ARG A 168 13.06 -23.61 23.01
C ARG A 168 13.85 -23.67 21.70
N LEU A 169 14.17 -22.52 21.12
CA LEU A 169 14.96 -22.41 19.89
C LEU A 169 16.47 -22.37 20.23
N PRO A 170 17.34 -23.00 19.43
CA PRO A 170 18.79 -22.97 19.64
C PRO A 170 19.34 -21.55 19.47
N THR A 171 20.15 -21.11 20.43
CA THR A 171 20.75 -19.77 20.50
C THR A 171 21.72 -19.53 19.34
N GLY A 172 21.48 -18.47 18.54
CA GLY A 172 22.44 -18.02 17.52
C GLY A 172 21.84 -17.53 16.20
N GLN A 173 20.52 -17.48 16.06
CA GLN A 173 19.81 -17.12 14.82
C GLN A 173 18.75 -16.03 15.06
N ASP A 174 18.96 -15.22 16.10
CA ASP A 174 17.86 -14.65 16.88
C ASP A 174 17.27 -13.39 16.21
N ASN A 175 18.12 -12.52 15.63
CA ASN A 175 17.67 -11.24 15.08
C ASN A 175 16.95 -11.37 13.72
N ASN A 176 17.45 -12.24 12.82
CA ASN A 176 16.82 -12.42 11.50
C ASN A 176 15.49 -13.21 11.60
N THR A 177 15.40 -14.14 12.56
CA THR A 177 14.19 -14.93 12.80
C THR A 177 13.09 -14.06 13.41
N HIS A 178 13.40 -13.17 14.35
CA HIS A 178 12.43 -12.25 14.94
C HIS A 178 11.78 -11.33 13.90
N GLY A 179 12.61 -10.68 13.06
CA GLY A 179 12.10 -9.83 11.98
C GLY A 179 11.25 -10.59 10.95
N SER A 180 11.66 -11.81 10.60
CA SER A 180 10.90 -12.65 9.65
C SER A 180 9.55 -13.08 10.21
N LEU A 181 9.49 -13.51 11.48
CA LEU A 181 8.24 -13.87 12.15
C LEU A 181 7.32 -12.66 12.35
N TYR A 182 7.89 -11.48 12.63
CA TYR A 182 7.11 -10.25 12.69
C TYR A 182 6.43 -9.94 11.35
N GLN A 183 7.16 -10.07 10.24
CA GLN A 183 6.60 -9.84 8.90
C GLN A 183 5.54 -10.90 8.52
N LEU A 184 5.83 -12.18 8.78
CA LEU A 184 4.90 -13.27 8.50
C LEU A 184 3.61 -13.15 9.34
N GLY A 185 3.74 -12.85 10.63
CA GLY A 185 2.59 -12.67 11.51
C GLY A 185 1.67 -11.51 11.07
N LEU A 186 2.25 -10.39 10.63
CA LEU A 186 1.47 -9.30 10.04
C LEU A 186 0.75 -9.75 8.76
N GLN A 187 1.46 -10.47 7.89
CA GLN A 187 0.91 -10.93 6.63
C GLN A 187 -0.26 -11.89 6.83
N ASP A 188 -0.13 -12.82 7.78
CA ASP A 188 -1.18 -13.76 8.15
C ASP A 188 -2.38 -13.05 8.76
N LEU A 189 -2.14 -12.12 9.71
CA LEU A 189 -3.19 -11.30 10.30
C LEU A 189 -3.99 -10.55 9.21
N LEU A 190 -3.29 -9.90 8.27
CA LEU A 190 -3.92 -9.17 7.16
C LEU A 190 -4.73 -10.08 6.25
N ASN A 191 -4.21 -11.26 5.91
CA ASN A 191 -4.93 -12.24 5.10
C ASN A 191 -6.22 -12.68 5.80
N VAL A 192 -6.16 -12.96 7.10
CA VAL A 192 -7.32 -13.38 7.90
C VAL A 192 -8.36 -12.27 7.92
N VAL A 193 -7.99 -11.04 8.29
CA VAL A 193 -8.99 -9.96 8.46
C VAL A 193 -9.59 -9.46 7.15
N VAL A 194 -8.87 -9.58 6.02
CA VAL A 194 -9.34 -9.12 4.70
C VAL A 194 -10.10 -10.22 3.95
N LYS A 195 -9.78 -11.50 4.13
CA LYS A 195 -10.39 -12.62 3.37
C LYS A 195 -11.51 -13.36 4.10
N GLN A 196 -11.85 -12.95 5.33
CA GLN A 196 -12.80 -13.69 6.18
C GLN A 196 -14.29 -13.66 5.77
N GLU A 197 -14.67 -13.09 4.63
CA GLU A 197 -16.09 -12.98 4.22
C GLU A 197 -16.37 -13.55 2.82
N GLU A 198 -16.08 -14.83 2.63
CA GLU A 198 -16.61 -15.64 1.50
C GLU A 198 -17.51 -16.81 1.97
N HIS A 199 -18.15 -16.70 3.14
CA HIS A 199 -19.12 -17.70 3.62
C HIS A 199 -20.50 -17.10 3.86
#